data_AF-A0A0V1LUA1-F1
#
_entry.id   AF-A0A0V1LUA1-F1
#
_cell.length_a   1.000
_cell.length_b   1.000
_cell.length_c   1.000
_cell.angle_alpha   90.00
_cell.angle_beta   90.00
_cell.angle_gamma   90.00
#
_symmetry.space_group_name_H-M   'P 1'
#
loop_
_entity.id
_entity.type
_entity.pdbx_description
1 polymer ?
#
loop_
_entity_poly.entity_id
_entity_poly.type
_entity_poly.pdbx_seq_one_letter_code
_entity_poly.pdbx_strand_id
1 'polypeptide(L)'
;MSPYHSKFDKSTMQICNMALLPLRTSFRGPAPKCDGEDIIDEVLEYFKANMFFRRFEIKSAADRVLIYLTLYIVECLKRLQKVKIKH
;
A
#
# COMPACT_ATOMS: atom_id res chain seq x y z
N MET A 1 -7.56 -7.48 -18.58
CA MET A 1 -7.70 -6.58 -17.42
C MET A 1 -6.32 -6.02 -17.10
N SER A 2 -6.23 -4.75 -16.76
CA SER A 2 -4.97 -4.10 -16.36
C SER A 2 -4.88 -4.04 -14.83
N PRO A 3 -3.67 -3.94 -14.24
CA PRO A 3 -3.51 -3.75 -12.80
C PRO A 3 -4.21 -2.48 -12.31
N TYR A 4 -4.67 -2.50 -11.06
CA TYR A 4 -5.23 -1.33 -10.40
C TYR A 4 -4.09 -0.42 -9.91
N HIS A 5 -4.12 0.84 -10.34
CA HIS A 5 -3.17 1.89 -9.94
C HIS A 5 -3.73 2.72 -8.80
N SER A 6 -2.84 3.41 -8.08
CA SER A 6 -3.27 4.29 -6.99
C SER A 6 -4.02 5.52 -7.51
N LYS A 7 -5.13 5.85 -6.86
CA LYS A 7 -5.91 7.07 -7.09
C LYS A 7 -5.31 8.29 -6.39
N PHE A 8 -4.34 8.10 -5.50
CA PHE A 8 -3.67 9.17 -4.76
C PHE A 8 -2.59 9.85 -5.62
N ASP A 9 -2.99 10.56 -6.67
CA ASP A 9 -2.06 11.15 -7.64
C ASP A 9 -1.50 12.53 -7.19
N LYS A 10 -2.15 13.18 -6.22
CA LYS A 10 -1.84 14.58 -5.83
C LYS A 10 -0.95 14.74 -4.60
N SER A 11 -0.04 13.80 -4.32
CA SER A 11 0.91 13.99 -3.22
C SER A 11 1.86 15.15 -3.54
N THR A 12 1.74 16.27 -2.86
CA THR A 12 2.65 17.42 -3.02
C THR A 12 4.05 17.12 -2.46
N MET A 13 4.16 16.12 -1.59
CA MET A 13 5.40 15.69 -0.95
C MET A 13 5.82 14.31 -1.44
N GLN A 14 7.10 14.17 -1.76
CA GLN A 14 7.72 12.92 -2.18
C GLN A 14 9.01 12.73 -1.38
N ILE A 15 9.30 11.49 -1.02
CA ILE A 15 10.60 11.09 -0.47
C ILE A 15 11.26 10.20 -1.52
N CYS A 16 12.37 10.67 -2.07
CA CYS A 16 12.99 10.09 -3.26
C CYS A 16 11.93 9.97 -4.38
N ASN A 17 11.72 8.77 -4.91
CA ASN A 17 10.76 8.51 -5.98
C ASN A 17 9.41 7.98 -5.46
N MET A 18 9.15 7.99 -4.15
CA MET A 18 7.90 7.52 -3.55
C MET A 18 7.05 8.68 -3.04
N ALA A 19 5.73 8.56 -3.18
CA ALA A 19 4.79 9.54 -2.65
C ALA A 19 4.77 9.49 -1.12
N LEU A 20 4.91 10.64 -0.46
CA LEU A 20 4.64 10.75 0.98
C LEU A 20 3.15 11.03 1.16
N LEU A 21 2.38 9.96 1.38
CA LEU A 21 0.93 10.00 1.50
C LEU A 21 0.50 10.13 2.97
N PRO A 22 -0.59 10.88 3.26
CA PRO A 22 -1.19 10.87 4.58
C PRO A 22 -1.63 9.46 4.99
N LEU A 23 -1.48 9.14 6.27
CA LEU A 23 -1.89 7.85 6.85
C LEU A 23 -2.80 8.06 8.05
N ARG A 24 -3.84 7.22 8.15
CA ARG A 24 -4.72 7.17 9.32
C ARG A 24 -4.11 6.22 10.35
N THR A 25 -3.19 6.75 11.16
CA THR A 25 -2.42 5.94 12.12
C THR A 25 -2.17 6.64 13.44
N SER A 26 -2.15 5.87 14.53
CA SER A 26 -1.70 6.30 15.86
C SER A 26 -0.20 6.08 16.07
N PHE A 27 0.47 5.35 15.17
CA PHE A 27 1.90 5.12 15.23
C PHE A 27 2.67 6.40 14.87
N ARG A 28 3.77 6.65 15.59
CA ARG A 28 4.63 7.81 15.29
C ARG A 28 5.37 7.59 13.97
N GLY A 29 5.41 8.62 13.14
CA GLY A 29 6.12 8.59 11.88
C GLY A 29 6.09 9.92 11.15
N PRO A 30 6.83 10.04 10.03
CA PRO A 30 6.91 11.26 9.23
C PRO A 30 5.69 11.46 8.29
N ALA A 31 4.77 10.49 8.22
CA ALA A 31 3.59 10.59 7.39
C ALA A 31 2.62 11.65 7.93
N PRO A 32 2.04 12.52 7.07
CA PRO A 32 0.95 13.40 7.46
C PRO A 32 -0.23 12.61 8.01
N LYS A 33 -1.01 13.21 8.91
CA LYS A 33 -2.22 12.58 9.45
C LYS A 33 -3.41 12.81 8.53
N CYS A 34 -4.28 11.82 8.42
CA CYS A 34 -5.60 11.97 7.82
C CYS A 34 -6.64 11.18 8.62
N ASP A 35 -7.90 11.60 8.55
CA ASP A 35 -9.03 10.93 9.19
C ASP A 35 -9.87 10.09 8.21
N GLY A 36 -9.65 10.27 6.89
CA GLY A 36 -10.36 9.57 5.81
C GLY A 36 -9.69 8.26 5.36
N GLU A 37 -10.07 7.80 4.16
CA GLU A 37 -9.41 6.69 3.47
C GLU A 37 -7.95 7.02 3.17
N ASP A 38 -7.06 6.05 3.39
CA ASP A 38 -5.65 6.17 3.09
C ASP A 38 -5.16 5.12 2.08
N ILE A 39 -3.86 5.19 1.76
CA ILE A 39 -3.23 4.27 0.81
C ILE A 39 -3.25 2.81 1.27
N ILE A 40 -3.35 2.54 2.58
CA ILE A 40 -3.40 1.17 3.10
C ILE A 40 -4.77 0.57 2.78
N ASP A 41 -5.84 1.35 2.96
CA ASP A 41 -7.21 0.94 2.60
C ASP A 41 -7.29 0.57 1.09
N GLU A 42 -6.74 1.43 0.23
CA GLU A 42 -6.69 1.18 -1.23
C GLU A 42 -5.89 -0.08 -1.59
N VAL A 43 -4.73 -0.28 -0.96
CA VAL A 43 -3.91 -1.47 -1.21
C VAL A 43 -4.65 -2.73 -0.79
N LEU A 44 -5.35 -2.73 0.35
CA LEU A 44 -6.12 -3.88 0.81
C LEU A 44 -7.29 -4.20 -0.13
N GLU A 45 -7.95 -3.18 -0.68
CA GLU A 45 -8.99 -3.33 -1.70
C GLU A 45 -8.42 -3.99 -2.97
N TYR A 46 -7.27 -3.53 -3.44
CA TYR A 46 -6.66 -4.00 -4.70
C TYR A 46 -5.82 -5.26 -4.55
N PHE A 47 -5.43 -5.64 -3.33
CA PHE A 47 -4.47 -6.71 -3.07
C PHE A 47 -4.81 -8.01 -3.80
N LYS A 48 -6.06 -8.48 -3.66
CA LYS A 48 -6.50 -9.75 -4.26
C LYS A 48 -6.38 -9.75 -5.78
N ALA A 49 -6.71 -8.64 -6.43
CA ALA A 49 -6.61 -8.55 -7.88
C ALA A 49 -5.16 -8.33 -8.34
N ASN A 50 -4.44 -7.41 -7.69
CA ASN A 50 -3.10 -6.98 -8.08
C ASN A 50 -2.04 -8.08 -7.89
N MET A 51 -2.20 -8.99 -6.92
CA MET A 51 -1.22 -10.05 -6.66
C MET A 51 -1.11 -11.08 -7.80
N PHE A 52 -2.11 -11.19 -8.69
CA PHE A 52 -2.04 -12.11 -9.84
C PHE A 52 -1.23 -11.57 -11.02
N PHE A 53 -0.92 -10.27 -11.05
CA PHE A 53 -0.21 -9.67 -12.16
C PHE A 53 1.30 -9.85 -12.03
N ARG A 54 1.94 -10.40 -13.08
CA ARG A 54 3.40 -10.53 -13.17
C ARG A 54 4.10 -9.24 -13.61
N ARG A 55 3.36 -8.28 -14.17
CA ARG A 55 3.88 -7.00 -14.65
C ARG A 55 2.99 -5.88 -14.13
N PHE A 56 3.63 -4.83 -13.63
CA PHE A 56 2.97 -3.62 -13.16
C PHE A 56 3.71 -2.42 -13.75
N GLU A 57 3.02 -1.64 -14.58
CA GLU A 57 3.57 -0.39 -15.11
C GLU A 57 3.51 0.68 -14.02
N ILE A 58 4.58 1.44 -13.80
CA ILE A 58 4.58 2.49 -12.77
C ILE A 58 4.14 3.79 -13.43
N LYS A 59 2.96 4.31 -13.07
CA LYS A 59 2.41 5.56 -13.61
C LYS A 59 2.60 6.75 -12.70
N SER A 60 2.63 6.53 -11.38
CA SER A 60 2.79 7.58 -10.38
C SER A 60 3.78 7.22 -9.28
N ALA A 61 4.17 8.21 -8.46
CA ALA A 61 4.94 7.94 -7.25
C ALA A 61 4.13 7.19 -6.18
N ALA A 62 2.80 7.31 -6.20
CA ALA A 62 1.89 6.58 -5.32
C ALA A 62 1.82 5.08 -5.70
N ASP A 63 1.92 4.74 -6.99
CA ASP A 63 2.01 3.35 -7.44
C ASP A 63 3.21 2.62 -6.82
N ARG A 64 4.33 3.30 -6.59
CA ARG A 64 5.50 2.69 -5.93
C ARG A 64 5.21 2.35 -4.47
N VAL A 65 4.42 3.19 -3.78
CA VAL A 65 3.95 2.92 -2.42
C VAL A 65 2.96 1.74 -2.43
N LEU A 66 2.03 1.73 -3.39
CA LEU A 66 1.07 0.64 -3.60
C LEU A 66 1.77 -0.71 -3.80
N ILE A 67 2.80 -0.76 -4.66
CA ILE A 67 3.62 -1.96 -4.89
C ILE A 67 4.34 -2.38 -3.61
N TYR A 68 4.98 -1.43 -2.90
CA TYR A 68 5.69 -1.73 -1.66
C TYR A 68 4.78 -2.36 -0.61
N LEU A 69 3.61 -1.76 -0.38
CA LEU A 69 2.62 -2.27 0.57
C LEU A 69 2.04 -3.62 0.14
N THR A 70 1.81 -3.83 -1.16
CA THR A 70 1.37 -5.14 -1.69
C THR A 70 2.38 -6.23 -1.35
N LEU A 71 3.68 -5.98 -1.56
CA LEU A 71 4.74 -6.93 -1.19
C LEU A 71 4.83 -7.13 0.32
N TYR A 72 4.63 -6.06 1.11
CA TYR A 72 4.64 -6.16 2.57
C TYR A 72 3.48 -7.00 3.11
N ILE A 73 2.28 -6.89 2.52
CA ILE A 73 1.14 -7.76 2.88
C ILE A 73 1.47 -9.23 2.64
N VAL A 74 2.15 -9.57 1.53
CA VAL A 74 2.60 -10.96 1.28
C VAL A 74 3.51 -11.45 2.41
N GLU A 75 4.44 -10.61 2.88
CA GLU A 75 5.30 -10.95 4.01
C GLU A 75 4.52 -11.10 5.33
N CYS A 76 3.55 -10.23 5.58
CA CYS A 76 2.63 -10.35 6.73
C CYS A 76 1.87 -11.68 6.68
N LEU A 77 1.33 -12.07 5.54
CA LEU A 77 0.59 -13.34 5.37
C LEU A 77 1.49 -14.55 5.63
N LYS A 78 2.75 -14.53 5.16
CA LYS A 78 3.73 -15.60 5.47
C LYS A 78 4.01 -15.74 6.96
N ARG A 79 4.01 -14.63 7.70
CA ARG A 79 4.19 -14.63 9.17
C ARG A 79 2.93 -15.11 9.87
N LEU A 80 1.76 -14.63 9.44
CA LEU A 80 0.46 -15.04 9.98
C LEU A 80 0.20 -16.53 9.80
N GLN A 81 0.62 -17.13 8.68
CA GLN A 81 0.50 -18.57 8.45
C GLN A 81 1.21 -19.41 9.52
N LYS A 82 2.27 -18.88 10.15
CA LYS A 82 3.03 -19.58 11.20
C LYS A 82 2.41 -19.40 12.60
N VAL A 83 1.48 -18.47 12.76
CA VAL A 83 0.82 -18.22 14.04
C VAL A 83 -0.22 -19.32 14.26
N LYS A 84 0.02 -20.17 15.27
CA LYS A 84 -1.00 -21.07 15.77
C LYS A 84 -1.95 -20.26 16.64
N ILE A 85 -3.16 -20.00 16.15
CA ILE A 85 -4.22 -19.39 16.96
C ILE A 85 -4.53 -20.39 18.07
N LYS A 86 -4.20 -20.03 19.32
CA LYS A 86 -4.65 -20.79 20.48
C LYS A 86 -6.14 -20.51 20.63
N HIS A 87 -6.95 -21.53 20.38
CA HIS A 87 -8.34 -21.57 20.82
C HIS A 87 -8.41 -21.71 22.34
#